data_AF-A0AAD8ECR4-F1
#
_entry.id   AF-A0AAD8ECR4-F1
#
_cell.length_a   1.000
_cell.length_b   1.000
_cell.length_c   1.000
_cell.angle_alpha   90.00
_cell.angle_beta   90.00
_cell.angle_gamma   90.00
#
_symmetry.space_group_name_H-M   'P 1'
#
loop_
_entity.id
_entity.type
_entity.pdbx_description
1 polymer ?
#
loop_
_entity_poly.entity_id
_entity_poly.type
_entity_poly.pdbx_seq_one_letter_code
_entity_poly.pdbx_strand_id
1 'polypeptide(L)'
;MVDTLMCFIIHYPGFYSSKHLPNWFRLVNAKSSNVRCKFAAKACFILFNYYWINNRLKEQPSCLQLTRDDRNNIQQSMKLFVVFREQITIAIVTSLAKKDEDLQHTVVSTLKKIGKCSVPYVLESLVGWMLTLIGHPACVIPQLVNNCLGAIIEAHRVDLPGTYKKYKKEICIVLAALAVLYHNLEGKRFVKSSMHKIVRTLNFVNFKEFLLKDGHYFLPVLLPRIIKAGKLHLFTDIETSAEVEIKFLLERTFQFVYPQIYVAEEEPVRSLCFEYIETTTCSCLYDLRLANFKMLHNELLLHYGCYPEKVIDALKELARDDPNYEIPNEPMTSQDIVSIVFNLLSCPFRS
;
A
#
# COMPACT_ATOMS: atom_id res chain seq x y z
N MET A 1 -31.74 -6.43 -16.84
CA MET A 1 -31.36 -6.07 -15.45
C MET A 1 -30.33 -4.95 -15.40
N VAL A 2 -29.16 -5.05 -16.05
CA VAL A 2 -28.17 -3.94 -16.06
C VAL A 2 -28.63 -2.73 -16.88
N ASP A 3 -29.45 -2.96 -17.90
CA ASP A 3 -29.98 -1.88 -18.75
C ASP A 3 -30.89 -0.92 -17.96
N THR A 4 -31.70 -1.45 -17.04
CA THR A 4 -32.59 -0.68 -16.16
C THR A 4 -31.90 -0.07 -14.94
N LEU A 5 -30.63 -0.41 -14.68
CA LEU A 5 -29.88 0.07 -13.52
C LEU A 5 -29.80 1.60 -13.46
N MET A 6 -29.64 2.26 -14.61
CA MET A 6 -29.61 3.74 -14.62
C MET A 6 -30.97 4.34 -14.28
N CYS A 7 -32.07 3.70 -14.67
CA CYS A 7 -33.40 4.16 -14.29
C CYS A 7 -33.58 4.10 -12.77
N PHE A 8 -33.09 3.04 -12.12
CA PHE A 8 -33.10 2.97 -10.65
C PHE A 8 -32.19 4.01 -10.00
N ILE A 9 -30.96 4.17 -10.51
CA ILE A 9 -30.00 5.15 -9.99
C ILE A 9 -30.54 6.58 -10.07
N ILE A 10 -31.21 6.94 -11.17
CA ILE A 10 -31.69 8.30 -11.41
C ILE A 10 -33.02 8.55 -10.71
N HIS A 11 -33.98 7.62 -10.82
CA HIS A 11 -35.37 7.87 -10.45
C HIS A 11 -35.81 7.27 -9.11
N TYR A 12 -34.97 6.46 -8.44
CA TYR A 12 -35.31 5.89 -7.14
C TYR A 12 -34.44 6.50 -6.02
N PRO A 13 -34.95 7.48 -5.26
CA PRO A 13 -34.19 8.16 -4.20
C PRO A 13 -33.63 7.22 -3.12
N GLY A 14 -34.31 6.10 -2.87
CA GLY A 14 -33.89 5.08 -1.89
C GLY A 14 -32.83 4.09 -2.41
N PHE A 15 -32.33 4.24 -3.64
CA PHE A 15 -31.43 3.26 -4.26
C PHE A 15 -30.16 3.07 -3.45
N TYR A 16 -29.55 4.17 -3.02
CA TYR A 16 -28.30 4.15 -2.26
C TYR A 16 -28.48 3.61 -0.83
N SER A 17 -29.69 3.72 -0.28
CA SER A 17 -30.05 3.17 1.04
C SER A 17 -30.42 1.69 0.99
N SER A 18 -30.42 1.06 -0.19
CA SER A 18 -30.81 -0.34 -0.35
C SER A 18 -29.74 -1.29 0.17
N LYS A 19 -30.13 -2.22 1.05
CA LYS A 19 -29.29 -3.35 1.50
C LYS A 19 -28.82 -4.26 0.35
N HIS A 20 -29.46 -4.18 -0.81
CA HIS A 20 -29.14 -5.00 -1.98
C HIS A 20 -28.12 -4.33 -2.92
N LEU A 21 -27.77 -3.06 -2.69
CA LEU A 21 -26.79 -2.35 -3.50
C LEU A 21 -25.44 -3.10 -3.65
N PRO A 22 -24.88 -3.70 -2.58
CA PRO A 22 -23.61 -4.41 -2.70
C PRO A 22 -23.68 -5.66 -3.61
N ASN A 23 -24.86 -6.26 -3.80
CA ASN A 23 -25.01 -7.44 -4.66
C ASN A 23 -24.73 -7.13 -6.13
N TRP A 24 -24.88 -5.87 -6.56
CA TRP A 24 -24.57 -5.47 -7.94
C TRP A 24 -23.09 -5.61 -8.26
N PHE A 25 -22.18 -5.51 -7.27
CA PHE A 25 -20.75 -5.68 -7.50
C PHE A 25 -20.38 -7.12 -7.92
N ARG A 26 -21.22 -8.12 -7.63
CA ARG A 26 -21.03 -9.50 -8.12
C ARG A 26 -21.06 -9.60 -9.64
N LEU A 27 -21.69 -8.63 -10.33
CA LEU A 27 -21.76 -8.60 -11.79
C LEU A 27 -20.41 -8.41 -12.46
N VAL A 28 -19.39 -7.96 -11.73
CA VAL A 28 -18.00 -7.95 -12.24
C VAL A 28 -17.50 -9.35 -12.54
N ASN A 29 -18.05 -10.38 -11.88
CA ASN A 29 -17.75 -11.80 -12.05
C ASN A 29 -18.82 -12.53 -12.87
N ALA A 30 -19.73 -11.81 -13.55
CA ALA A 30 -20.77 -12.45 -14.36
C ALA A 30 -20.14 -13.29 -15.48
N LYS A 31 -20.72 -14.46 -15.78
CA LYS A 31 -20.23 -15.34 -16.86
C LYS A 31 -20.25 -14.66 -18.23
N SER A 32 -21.27 -13.83 -18.50
CA SER A 32 -21.43 -13.13 -19.77
C SER A 32 -20.57 -11.87 -19.83
N SER A 33 -19.68 -11.78 -20.82
CA SER A 33 -18.87 -10.58 -21.09
C SER A 33 -19.75 -9.34 -21.34
N ASN A 34 -20.86 -9.49 -22.07
CA ASN A 34 -21.81 -8.39 -22.29
C ASN A 34 -22.37 -7.81 -20.98
N VAL A 35 -22.72 -8.68 -20.02
CA VAL A 35 -23.20 -8.23 -18.70
C VAL A 35 -22.11 -7.47 -17.95
N ARG A 36 -20.87 -7.97 -17.97
CA ARG A 36 -19.72 -7.30 -17.35
C ARG A 36 -19.43 -5.95 -17.99
N CYS A 37 -19.46 -5.85 -19.32
CA CYS A 37 -19.26 -4.58 -20.06
C CYS A 37 -20.33 -3.55 -19.71
N LYS A 38 -21.61 -3.96 -19.69
CA LYS A 38 -22.72 -3.07 -19.29
C LYS A 38 -22.58 -2.62 -17.84
N PHE A 39 -22.13 -3.50 -16.95
CA PHE A 39 -21.86 -3.17 -15.56
C PHE A 39 -20.69 -2.19 -15.45
N ALA A 40 -19.57 -2.45 -16.12
CA ALA A 40 -18.38 -1.60 -16.13
C ALA A 40 -18.72 -0.15 -16.51
N ALA A 41 -19.59 0.05 -17.50
CA ALA A 41 -20.04 1.36 -17.95
C ALA A 41 -20.80 2.17 -16.87
N LYS A 42 -21.40 1.49 -15.88
CA LYS A 42 -22.26 2.07 -14.84
C LYS A 42 -21.69 1.94 -13.42
N ALA A 43 -20.58 1.21 -13.24
CA ALA A 43 -20.05 0.83 -11.94
C ALA A 43 -19.73 2.03 -11.03
N CYS A 44 -19.26 3.13 -11.60
CA CYS A 44 -19.00 4.35 -10.85
C CYS A 44 -20.26 4.92 -10.19
N PHE A 45 -21.41 4.86 -10.85
CA PHE A 45 -22.69 5.38 -10.33
C PHE A 45 -23.34 4.45 -9.30
N ILE A 46 -22.88 3.20 -9.20
CA ILE A 46 -23.25 2.30 -8.10
C ILE A 46 -22.42 2.66 -6.86
N LEU A 47 -21.12 2.87 -7.06
CA LEU A 47 -20.17 3.13 -5.99
C LEU A 47 -20.34 4.53 -5.39
N PHE A 48 -20.60 5.52 -6.24
CA PHE A 48 -20.77 6.91 -5.85
C PHE A 48 -22.15 7.41 -6.28
N ASN A 49 -22.75 8.30 -5.49
CA ASN A 49 -24.05 8.86 -5.80
C ASN A 49 -24.02 9.62 -7.14
N TYR A 50 -24.97 9.31 -8.04
CA TYR A 50 -25.04 9.86 -9.39
C TYR A 50 -25.12 11.39 -9.42
N TYR A 51 -26.01 11.98 -8.62
CA TYR A 51 -26.16 13.43 -8.55
C TYR A 51 -24.91 14.07 -7.96
N TRP A 52 -24.33 13.44 -6.93
CA TRP A 52 -23.10 13.91 -6.32
C TRP A 52 -21.93 13.93 -7.31
N ILE A 53 -21.67 12.84 -8.05
CA ILE A 53 -20.60 12.81 -9.07
C ILE A 53 -20.85 13.89 -10.12
N ASN A 54 -22.07 13.98 -10.65
CA ASN A 54 -22.35 14.91 -11.75
C ASN A 54 -22.24 16.38 -11.34
N ASN A 55 -22.52 16.70 -10.07
CA ASN A 55 -22.30 18.04 -9.54
C ASN A 55 -20.80 18.29 -9.35
N ARG A 56 -20.06 17.33 -8.78
CA ARG A 56 -18.60 17.43 -8.59
C ARG A 56 -17.80 17.51 -9.89
N LEU A 57 -18.23 16.82 -10.94
CA LEU A 57 -17.59 16.91 -12.27
C LEU A 57 -17.75 18.29 -12.92
N LYS A 58 -18.73 19.09 -12.48
CA LYS A 58 -19.02 20.44 -13.02
C LYS A 58 -18.33 21.56 -12.22
N GLU A 59 -17.92 21.30 -10.98
CA GLU A 59 -17.30 22.30 -10.10
C GLU A 59 -15.80 22.48 -10.39
N GLN A 60 -15.32 23.72 -10.43
CA GLN A 60 -13.88 24.01 -10.56
C GLN A 60 -13.14 23.83 -9.21
N PRO A 61 -11.84 23.47 -9.22
CA PRO A 61 -11.15 22.93 -8.05
C PRO A 61 -10.79 23.94 -6.94
N SER A 62 -10.86 25.24 -7.22
CA SER A 62 -10.21 26.28 -6.39
C SER A 62 -10.89 26.57 -5.05
N CYS A 63 -12.07 26.00 -4.77
CA CYS A 63 -12.87 26.38 -3.59
C CYS A 63 -13.79 25.27 -3.05
N LEU A 64 -13.37 24.00 -3.16
CA LEU A 64 -14.17 22.86 -2.70
C LEU A 64 -14.10 22.70 -1.17
N GLN A 65 -14.96 23.41 -0.44
CA GLN A 65 -15.27 23.03 0.94
C GLN A 65 -16.20 21.80 0.93
N LEU A 66 -15.84 20.76 1.69
CA LEU A 66 -16.69 19.57 1.85
C LEU A 66 -17.92 19.93 2.68
N THR A 67 -19.09 19.95 2.04
CA THR A 67 -20.38 20.10 2.71
C THR A 67 -20.70 18.88 3.58
N ARG A 68 -21.73 18.98 4.42
CA ARG A 68 -22.21 17.84 5.21
C ARG A 68 -22.70 16.70 4.31
N ASP A 69 -23.35 17.03 3.19
CA ASP A 69 -23.84 16.05 2.23
C ASP A 69 -22.70 15.35 1.51
N ASP A 70 -21.60 16.05 1.23
CA ASP A 70 -20.39 15.43 0.68
C ASP A 70 -19.82 14.38 1.63
N ARG A 71 -19.72 14.71 2.92
CA ARG A 71 -19.19 13.78 3.94
C ARG A 71 -20.06 12.52 4.03
N ASN A 72 -21.38 12.69 4.01
CA ASN A 72 -22.33 11.57 4.04
C ASN A 72 -22.18 10.68 2.79
N ASN A 73 -22.10 11.27 1.60
CA ASN A 73 -21.91 10.53 0.35
C ASN A 73 -20.57 9.78 0.34
N ILE A 74 -19.48 10.42 0.78
CA ILE A 74 -18.16 9.80 0.88
C ILE A 74 -18.17 8.63 1.88
N GLN A 75 -18.78 8.81 3.06
CA GLN A 75 -18.84 7.75 4.06
C GLN A 75 -19.64 6.54 3.56
N GLN A 76 -20.73 6.77 2.84
CA GLN A 76 -21.52 5.70 2.22
C GLN A 76 -20.74 5.01 1.10
N SER A 77 -20.09 5.77 0.22
CA SER A 77 -19.30 5.21 -0.88
C SER A 77 -18.06 4.45 -0.37
N MET A 78 -17.47 4.85 0.76
CA MET A 78 -16.39 4.09 1.41
C MET A 78 -16.87 2.69 1.85
N LYS A 79 -18.06 2.57 2.45
CA LYS A 79 -18.63 1.27 2.82
C LYS A 79 -18.86 0.38 1.59
N LEU A 80 -19.39 0.95 0.51
CA LEU A 80 -19.58 0.24 -0.75
C LEU A 80 -18.25 -0.13 -1.40
N PHE A 81 -17.24 0.72 -1.26
CA PHE A 81 -15.90 0.46 -1.80
C PHE A 81 -15.26 -0.77 -1.17
N VAL A 82 -15.47 -1.02 0.13
CA VAL A 82 -14.99 -2.25 0.78
C VAL A 82 -15.55 -3.50 0.11
N VAL A 83 -16.85 -3.53 -0.17
CA VAL A 83 -17.48 -4.69 -0.86
C VAL A 83 -17.03 -4.79 -2.31
N PHE A 84 -16.94 -3.65 -3.00
CA PHE A 84 -16.41 -3.62 -4.36
C PHE A 84 -14.98 -4.16 -4.42
N ARG A 85 -14.13 -3.77 -3.46
CA ARG A 85 -12.73 -4.19 -3.33
C ARG A 85 -12.60 -5.70 -3.27
N GLU A 86 -13.46 -6.37 -2.53
CA GLU A 86 -13.51 -7.83 -2.47
C GLU A 86 -13.89 -8.44 -3.83
N GLN A 87 -14.99 -7.97 -4.43
CA GLN A 87 -15.50 -8.53 -5.70
C GLN A 87 -14.55 -8.32 -6.87
N ILE A 88 -13.93 -7.15 -6.98
CA ILE A 88 -12.95 -6.86 -8.03
C ILE A 88 -11.65 -7.63 -7.81
N THR A 89 -11.22 -7.85 -6.57
CA THR A 89 -10.03 -8.67 -6.27
C THR A 89 -10.27 -10.12 -6.68
N ILE A 90 -11.45 -10.68 -6.37
CA ILE A 90 -11.86 -12.02 -6.85
C ILE A 90 -11.81 -12.08 -8.39
N ALA A 91 -12.32 -11.05 -9.06
CA ALA A 91 -12.32 -10.99 -10.52
C ALA A 91 -10.91 -10.94 -11.10
N ILE A 92 -10.03 -10.09 -10.54
CA ILE A 92 -8.61 -10.01 -10.92
C ILE A 92 -7.95 -11.37 -10.76
N VAL A 93 -8.02 -11.97 -9.57
CA VAL A 93 -7.39 -13.28 -9.29
C VAL A 93 -7.93 -14.35 -10.22
N THR A 94 -9.25 -14.42 -10.43
CA THR A 94 -9.88 -15.39 -11.32
C THR A 94 -9.41 -15.20 -12.77
N SER A 95 -9.34 -13.95 -13.24
CA SER A 95 -8.93 -13.61 -14.59
C SER A 95 -7.47 -13.95 -14.86
N LEU A 96 -6.61 -13.83 -13.85
CA LEU A 96 -5.19 -14.15 -13.93
C LEU A 96 -4.95 -15.67 -13.82
N ALA A 97 -5.63 -16.34 -12.88
CA ALA A 97 -5.52 -17.79 -12.71
C ALA A 97 -5.95 -18.56 -13.96
N LYS A 98 -6.98 -18.09 -14.66
CA LYS A 98 -7.51 -18.71 -15.89
C LYS A 98 -6.93 -18.13 -17.17
N LYS A 99 -6.08 -17.11 -17.11
CA LYS A 99 -5.65 -16.31 -18.29
C LYS A 99 -6.84 -15.86 -19.14
N ASP A 100 -7.94 -15.49 -18.49
CA ASP A 100 -9.19 -15.09 -19.14
C ASP A 100 -9.10 -13.63 -19.62
N GLU A 101 -8.74 -13.46 -20.90
CA GLU A 101 -8.56 -12.16 -21.55
C GLU A 101 -9.81 -11.28 -21.47
N ASP A 102 -10.99 -11.87 -21.75
CA ASP A 102 -12.27 -11.16 -21.71
C ASP A 102 -12.56 -10.64 -20.30
N LEU A 103 -12.32 -11.45 -19.26
CA LEU A 103 -12.50 -11.00 -17.88
C LEU A 103 -11.49 -9.91 -17.53
N GLN A 104 -10.21 -10.05 -17.92
CA GLN A 104 -9.19 -9.02 -17.72
C GLN A 104 -9.61 -7.69 -18.36
N HIS A 105 -10.09 -7.69 -19.60
CA HIS A 105 -10.58 -6.48 -20.27
C HIS A 105 -11.71 -5.81 -19.51
N THR A 106 -12.72 -6.58 -19.09
CA THR A 106 -13.88 -6.03 -18.40
C THR A 106 -13.56 -5.52 -16.99
N VAL A 107 -12.64 -6.18 -16.28
CA VAL A 107 -12.09 -5.73 -14.99
C VAL A 107 -11.35 -4.40 -15.15
N VAL A 108 -10.43 -4.30 -16.11
CA VAL A 108 -9.67 -3.07 -16.38
C VAL A 108 -10.60 -1.93 -16.80
N SER A 109 -11.62 -2.22 -17.62
CA SER A 109 -12.65 -1.25 -18.01
C SER A 109 -13.44 -0.74 -16.79
N THR A 110 -13.81 -1.63 -15.88
CA THR A 110 -14.50 -1.28 -14.63
C THR A 110 -13.64 -0.38 -13.75
N LEU A 111 -12.38 -0.77 -13.53
CA LEU A 111 -11.41 0.02 -12.75
C LEU A 111 -11.18 1.41 -13.36
N LYS A 112 -11.03 1.49 -14.69
CA LYS A 112 -10.91 2.76 -15.42
C LYS A 112 -12.13 3.64 -15.20
N LYS A 113 -13.34 3.08 -15.29
CA LYS A 113 -14.57 3.88 -15.15
C LYS A 113 -14.72 4.46 -13.74
N ILE A 114 -14.37 3.67 -12.72
CA ILE A 114 -14.35 4.13 -11.32
C ILE A 114 -13.27 5.16 -11.09
N GLY A 115 -12.04 4.93 -11.57
CA GLY A 115 -10.92 5.86 -11.39
C GLY A 115 -11.11 7.19 -12.09
N LYS A 116 -11.89 7.25 -13.17
CA LYS A 116 -12.23 8.52 -13.84
C LYS A 116 -13.18 9.43 -13.05
N CYS A 117 -13.71 9.00 -11.91
CA CYS A 117 -14.52 9.86 -11.04
C CYS A 117 -13.71 10.79 -10.13
N SER A 118 -12.37 10.72 -10.18
CA SER A 118 -11.46 11.65 -9.50
C SER A 118 -11.66 11.72 -7.96
N VAL A 119 -12.11 10.63 -7.34
CA VAL A 119 -12.33 10.54 -5.89
C VAL A 119 -11.03 10.08 -5.19
N PRO A 120 -10.35 10.92 -4.39
CA PRO A 120 -8.97 10.64 -3.99
C PRO A 120 -8.74 9.35 -3.19
N TYR A 121 -9.71 8.92 -2.37
CA TYR A 121 -9.51 7.77 -1.49
C TYR A 121 -9.51 6.42 -2.21
N VAL A 122 -10.02 6.34 -3.45
CA VAL A 122 -9.98 5.08 -4.22
C VAL A 122 -8.67 4.91 -5.00
N LEU A 123 -7.92 5.99 -5.20
CA LEU A 123 -6.78 6.04 -6.11
C LEU A 123 -5.68 5.04 -5.72
N GLU A 124 -5.33 4.97 -4.45
CA GLU A 124 -4.31 4.06 -3.92
C GLU A 124 -4.62 2.60 -4.26
N SER A 125 -5.82 2.13 -3.95
CA SER A 125 -6.25 0.76 -4.25
C SER A 125 -6.33 0.48 -5.76
N LEU A 126 -6.77 1.46 -6.56
CA LEU A 126 -6.79 1.34 -8.03
C LEU A 126 -5.37 1.17 -8.59
N VAL A 127 -4.41 1.97 -8.14
CA VAL A 127 -3.00 1.84 -8.52
C VAL A 127 -2.49 0.45 -8.16
N GLY A 128 -2.73 -0.01 -6.92
CA GLY A 128 -2.32 -1.35 -6.48
C GLY A 128 -2.84 -2.49 -7.36
N TRP A 129 -4.12 -2.45 -7.74
CA TRP A 129 -4.70 -3.45 -8.67
C TRP A 129 -4.14 -3.35 -10.09
N MET A 130 -3.93 -2.14 -10.60
CA MET A 130 -3.32 -1.96 -11.93
C MET A 130 -1.88 -2.49 -11.95
N LEU A 131 -1.08 -2.22 -10.92
CA LEU A 131 0.28 -2.76 -10.80
C LEU A 131 0.27 -4.30 -10.67
N THR A 132 -0.72 -4.84 -9.95
CA THR A 132 -0.93 -6.30 -9.87
C THR A 132 -1.19 -6.90 -11.26
N LEU A 133 -2.04 -6.28 -12.08
CA LEU A 133 -2.30 -6.77 -13.43
C LEU A 133 -1.07 -6.62 -14.34
N ILE A 134 -0.41 -5.44 -14.33
CA ILE A 134 0.78 -5.16 -15.16
C ILE A 134 1.93 -6.13 -14.85
N GLY A 135 2.14 -6.41 -13.58
CA GLY A 135 3.19 -7.28 -13.10
C GLY A 135 2.91 -8.75 -13.37
N HIS A 136 1.67 -9.21 -13.29
CA HIS A 136 1.39 -10.65 -13.27
C HIS A 136 1.76 -11.36 -14.59
N PRO A 137 2.46 -12.51 -14.55
CA PRO A 137 2.90 -13.23 -15.76
C PRO A 137 1.75 -13.74 -16.65
N ALA A 138 0.59 -14.00 -16.04
CA ALA A 138 -0.64 -14.44 -16.71
C ALA A 138 -1.51 -13.29 -17.28
N CYS A 139 -1.10 -12.02 -17.10
CA CYS A 139 -1.82 -10.91 -17.72
C CYS A 139 -1.46 -10.83 -19.21
N VAL A 140 -2.49 -10.88 -20.06
CA VAL A 140 -2.34 -10.84 -21.53
C VAL A 140 -2.48 -9.43 -22.10
N ILE A 141 -2.99 -8.48 -21.31
CA ILE A 141 -3.26 -7.09 -21.71
C ILE A 141 -2.49 -6.03 -20.90
N PRO A 142 -1.20 -6.22 -20.52
CA PRO A 142 -0.49 -5.30 -19.62
C PRO A 142 -0.36 -3.88 -20.19
N GLN A 143 -0.23 -3.72 -21.51
CA GLN A 143 -0.16 -2.40 -22.14
C GLN A 143 -1.48 -1.63 -22.04
N LEU A 144 -2.62 -2.32 -22.22
CA LEU A 144 -3.93 -1.71 -22.04
C LEU A 144 -4.12 -1.28 -20.57
N VAL A 145 -3.70 -2.12 -19.63
CA VAL A 145 -3.77 -1.82 -18.18
C VAL A 145 -2.95 -0.55 -17.89
N ASN A 146 -1.73 -0.46 -18.43
CA ASN A 146 -0.89 0.72 -18.26
C ASN A 146 -1.50 2.00 -18.86
N ASN A 147 -2.07 1.92 -20.06
CA ASN A 147 -2.78 3.04 -20.69
C ASN A 147 -4.00 3.48 -19.85
N CYS A 148 -4.69 2.52 -19.24
CA CYS A 148 -5.83 2.79 -18.37
C CYS A 148 -5.41 3.40 -17.04
N LEU A 149 -4.29 2.98 -16.47
CA LEU A 149 -3.67 3.62 -15.31
C LEU A 149 -3.34 5.09 -15.62
N GLY A 150 -2.68 5.37 -16.75
CA GLY A 150 -2.40 6.74 -17.19
C GLY A 150 -3.67 7.60 -17.29
N ALA A 151 -4.75 7.06 -17.87
CA ALA A 151 -6.02 7.77 -17.97
C ALA A 151 -6.74 7.99 -16.62
N ILE A 152 -6.49 7.15 -15.61
CA ILE A 152 -6.99 7.38 -14.24
C ILE A 152 -6.19 8.52 -13.61
N ILE A 153 -4.86 8.44 -13.67
CA ILE A 153 -3.94 9.42 -13.11
C ILE A 153 -4.23 10.83 -13.67
N GLU A 154 -4.40 10.93 -14.99
CA GLU A 154 -4.80 12.17 -15.68
C GLU A 154 -6.14 12.70 -15.19
N ALA A 155 -7.15 11.85 -14.99
CA ALA A 155 -8.46 12.27 -14.48
C ALA A 155 -8.37 12.87 -13.07
N HIS A 156 -7.43 12.39 -12.25
CA HIS A 156 -7.13 12.93 -10.94
C HIS A 156 -6.24 14.19 -10.97
N ARG A 157 -5.81 14.64 -12.16
CA ARG A 157 -4.93 15.81 -12.39
C ARG A 157 -3.63 15.74 -11.58
N VAL A 158 -3.12 14.53 -11.42
CA VAL A 158 -1.83 14.24 -10.80
C VAL A 158 -0.97 13.50 -11.81
N ASP A 159 0.33 13.41 -11.55
CA ASP A 159 1.22 12.53 -12.29
C ASP A 159 1.43 11.22 -11.53
N LEU A 160 1.92 10.21 -12.23
CA LEU A 160 2.17 8.89 -11.63
C LEU A 160 3.32 8.94 -10.60
N PRO A 161 4.43 9.68 -10.82
CA PRO A 161 5.47 9.87 -9.81
C PRO A 161 4.97 10.55 -8.54
N GLY A 162 4.15 11.60 -8.64
CA GLY A 162 3.56 12.28 -7.49
C GLY A 162 2.54 11.41 -6.76
N THR A 163 1.76 10.60 -7.51
CA THR A 163 0.86 9.59 -6.92
C THR A 163 1.65 8.55 -6.14
N TYR A 164 2.73 8.02 -6.72
CA TYR A 164 3.61 7.09 -6.04
C TYR A 164 4.23 7.72 -4.79
N LYS A 165 4.78 8.93 -4.89
CA LYS A 165 5.37 9.66 -3.74
C LYS A 165 4.37 9.82 -2.59
N LYS A 166 3.09 10.06 -2.91
CA LYS A 166 2.01 10.20 -1.93
C LYS A 166 1.64 8.88 -1.24
N TYR A 167 1.61 7.77 -1.98
CA TYR A 167 1.16 6.46 -1.50
C TYR A 167 2.30 5.41 -1.44
N LYS A 168 3.55 5.87 -1.27
CA LYS A 168 4.75 5.02 -1.40
C LYS A 168 4.75 3.86 -0.42
N LYS A 169 4.31 4.06 0.82
CA LYS A 169 4.26 3.02 1.85
C LYS A 169 3.27 1.93 1.46
N GLU A 170 2.06 2.32 1.08
CA GLU A 170 0.97 1.43 0.67
C GLU A 170 1.33 0.66 -0.61
N ILE A 171 1.90 1.34 -1.59
CA ILE A 171 2.37 0.72 -2.84
C ILE A 171 3.49 -0.27 -2.53
N CYS A 172 4.50 0.07 -1.73
CA CYS A 172 5.57 -0.85 -1.36
C CYS A 172 5.08 -2.10 -0.63
N ILE A 173 4.03 -2.00 0.20
CA ILE A 173 3.36 -3.16 0.81
C ILE A 173 2.77 -4.08 -0.27
N VAL A 174 2.09 -3.51 -1.26
CA VAL A 174 1.57 -4.27 -2.41
C VAL A 174 2.73 -4.92 -3.17
N LEU A 175 3.77 -4.17 -3.52
CA LEU A 175 4.93 -4.68 -4.25
C LEU A 175 5.61 -5.83 -3.51
N ALA A 176 5.73 -5.76 -2.19
CA ALA A 176 6.36 -6.82 -1.40
C ALA A 176 5.54 -8.12 -1.42
N ALA A 177 4.21 -8.00 -1.35
CA ALA A 177 3.32 -9.14 -1.52
C ALA A 177 3.43 -9.73 -2.94
N LEU A 178 3.48 -8.87 -3.97
CA LEU A 178 3.65 -9.28 -5.36
C LEU A 178 5.00 -9.94 -5.62
N ALA A 179 6.08 -9.45 -5.00
CA ALA A 179 7.41 -10.04 -5.15
C ALA A 179 7.43 -11.51 -4.72
N VAL A 180 6.88 -11.82 -3.54
CA VAL A 180 6.76 -13.21 -3.05
C VAL A 180 5.85 -14.03 -3.96
N LEU A 181 4.69 -13.48 -4.35
CA LEU A 181 3.74 -14.17 -5.22
C LEU A 181 4.34 -14.50 -6.59
N TYR A 182 4.97 -13.54 -7.25
CA TYR A 182 5.51 -13.72 -8.60
C TYR A 182 6.79 -14.52 -8.60
N HIS A 183 7.60 -14.44 -7.55
CA HIS A 183 8.69 -15.39 -7.34
C HIS A 183 8.17 -16.83 -7.34
N ASN A 184 7.05 -17.11 -6.67
CA ASN A 184 6.44 -18.45 -6.70
C ASN A 184 5.96 -18.88 -8.09
N LEU A 185 5.54 -17.94 -8.93
CA LEU A 185 5.02 -18.24 -10.28
C LEU A 185 6.12 -18.35 -11.35
N GLU A 186 7.18 -17.56 -11.24
CA GLU A 186 8.20 -17.40 -12.30
C GLU A 186 9.61 -17.83 -11.88
N GLY A 187 9.81 -18.11 -10.59
CA GLY A 187 11.13 -18.33 -9.99
C GLY A 187 12.04 -17.12 -10.19
N LYS A 188 13.32 -17.38 -10.48
CA LYS A 188 14.38 -16.35 -10.66
C LYS A 188 14.06 -15.29 -11.71
N ARG A 189 13.14 -15.56 -12.64
CA ARG A 189 12.80 -14.61 -13.73
C ARG A 189 11.94 -13.45 -13.25
N PHE A 190 11.27 -13.55 -12.10
CA PHE A 190 10.28 -12.56 -11.64
C PHE A 190 10.84 -11.14 -11.55
N VAL A 191 12.13 -10.98 -11.20
CA VAL A 191 12.77 -9.66 -11.15
C VAL A 191 12.87 -9.05 -12.54
N LYS A 192 13.42 -9.82 -13.50
CA LYS A 192 13.66 -9.38 -14.88
C LYS A 192 12.37 -9.20 -15.69
N SER A 193 11.29 -9.92 -15.32
CA SER A 193 9.98 -9.80 -15.93
C SER A 193 9.07 -8.85 -15.13
N SER A 194 8.44 -9.37 -14.10
CA SER A 194 7.29 -8.78 -13.41
C SER A 194 7.67 -7.54 -12.61
N MET A 195 8.72 -7.61 -11.79
CA MET A 195 9.15 -6.45 -11.01
C MET A 195 9.66 -5.33 -11.91
N HIS A 196 10.43 -5.66 -12.95
CA HIS A 196 10.93 -4.67 -13.91
C HIS A 196 9.80 -3.92 -14.64
N LYS A 197 8.74 -4.62 -15.05
CA LYS A 197 7.53 -3.99 -15.63
C LYS A 197 6.87 -3.02 -14.65
N ILE A 198 6.72 -3.43 -13.39
CA ILE A 198 6.08 -2.62 -12.36
C ILE A 198 6.89 -1.37 -12.06
N VAL A 199 8.19 -1.50 -11.79
CA VAL A 199 9.02 -0.32 -11.44
C VAL A 199 9.18 0.64 -12.61
N ARG A 200 9.23 0.15 -13.85
CA ARG A 200 9.15 1.02 -15.05
C ARG A 200 7.83 1.77 -15.14
N THR A 201 6.72 1.13 -14.79
CA THR A 201 5.43 1.81 -14.70
C THR A 201 5.48 2.94 -13.68
N LEU A 202 6.15 2.73 -12.55
CA LEU A 202 6.37 3.74 -11.52
C LEU A 202 7.47 4.77 -11.86
N ASN A 203 7.95 4.78 -13.10
CA ASN A 203 8.98 5.70 -13.61
C ASN A 203 10.38 5.51 -13.02
N PHE A 204 10.73 4.30 -12.59
CA PHE A 204 12.11 3.90 -12.33
C PHE A 204 12.72 3.26 -13.58
N VAL A 205 14.02 3.45 -13.78
CA VAL A 205 14.78 2.87 -14.91
C VAL A 205 14.80 1.35 -14.80
N ASN A 206 15.04 0.82 -13.60
CA ASN A 206 15.13 -0.60 -13.30
C ASN A 206 14.89 -0.89 -11.81
N PHE A 207 14.86 -2.18 -11.45
CA PHE A 207 14.64 -2.61 -10.07
C PHE A 207 15.78 -2.23 -9.12
N LYS A 208 17.02 -2.18 -9.61
CA LYS A 208 18.19 -1.69 -8.86
C LYS A 208 17.98 -0.26 -8.36
N GLU A 209 17.58 0.65 -9.25
CA GLU A 209 17.30 2.03 -8.89
C GLU A 209 16.19 2.14 -7.85
N PHE A 210 15.11 1.38 -8.02
CA PHE A 210 14.03 1.32 -7.06
C PHE A 210 14.52 0.87 -5.67
N LEU A 211 15.30 -0.21 -5.58
CA LEU A 211 15.85 -0.69 -4.30
C LEU A 211 16.78 0.35 -3.66
N LEU A 212 17.62 1.02 -4.45
CA LEU A 212 18.54 2.02 -3.94
C LEU A 212 17.85 3.31 -3.50
N LYS A 213 16.71 3.69 -4.09
CA LYS A 213 15.95 4.89 -3.71
C LYS A 213 14.95 4.61 -2.59
N ASP A 214 14.15 3.55 -2.75
CA ASP A 214 12.97 3.28 -1.93
C ASP A 214 12.99 1.91 -1.23
N GLY A 215 14.15 1.24 -1.21
CA GLY A 215 14.34 -0.02 -0.47
C GLY A 215 13.95 0.08 1.01
N HIS A 216 14.09 1.26 1.62
CA HIS A 216 13.70 1.51 3.01
C HIS A 216 12.19 1.49 3.27
N TYR A 217 11.33 1.55 2.24
CA TYR A 217 9.89 1.28 2.37
C TYR A 217 9.53 -0.16 1.99
N PHE A 218 10.35 -0.80 1.17
CA PHE A 218 10.08 -2.09 0.57
C PHE A 218 10.63 -3.26 1.40
N LEU A 219 11.88 -3.18 1.85
CA LEU A 219 12.53 -4.23 2.62
C LEU A 219 11.90 -4.51 3.99
N PRO A 220 11.49 -3.49 4.79
CA PRO A 220 10.87 -3.74 6.09
C PRO A 220 9.59 -4.58 6.00
N VAL A 221 8.88 -4.49 4.88
CA VAL A 221 7.65 -5.24 4.63
C VAL A 221 7.86 -6.51 3.81
N LEU A 222 8.98 -6.62 3.08
CA LEU A 222 9.33 -7.80 2.28
C LEU A 222 9.95 -8.91 3.14
N LEU A 223 10.90 -8.57 4.03
CA LEU A 223 11.64 -9.56 4.81
C LEU A 223 10.71 -10.49 5.62
N PRO A 224 9.75 -9.99 6.44
CA PRO A 224 8.84 -10.86 7.16
C PRO A 224 7.98 -11.75 6.25
N ARG A 225 7.60 -11.25 5.06
CA ARG A 225 6.81 -12.02 4.09
C ARG A 225 7.62 -13.16 3.49
N ILE A 226 8.90 -12.93 3.23
CA ILE A 226 9.83 -13.95 2.76
C ILE A 226 9.99 -15.05 3.81
N ILE A 227 10.19 -14.67 5.08
CA ILE A 227 10.31 -15.60 6.20
C ILE A 227 9.03 -16.43 6.34
N LYS A 228 7.86 -15.79 6.41
CA LYS A 228 6.55 -16.47 6.50
C LYS A 228 6.29 -17.42 5.34
N ALA A 229 6.77 -17.09 4.14
CA ALA A 229 6.59 -17.92 2.95
C ALA A 229 7.66 -19.02 2.80
N GLY A 230 8.72 -19.02 3.63
CA GLY A 230 9.87 -19.92 3.48
C GLY A 230 10.66 -19.69 2.19
N LYS A 231 10.78 -18.43 1.73
CA LYS A 231 11.33 -18.07 0.41
C LYS A 231 12.66 -17.31 0.46
N LEU A 232 13.56 -17.67 1.38
CA LEU A 232 14.84 -16.97 1.57
C LEU A 232 15.67 -16.78 0.28
N HIS A 233 15.62 -17.75 -0.64
CA HIS A 233 16.29 -17.68 -1.95
C HIS A 233 15.80 -16.52 -2.84
N LEU A 234 14.63 -15.93 -2.55
CA LEU A 234 14.14 -14.73 -3.23
C LEU A 234 15.15 -13.59 -3.09
N PHE A 235 15.78 -13.43 -1.92
CA PHE A 235 16.81 -12.41 -1.73
C PHE A 235 18.05 -12.66 -2.58
N THR A 236 18.51 -13.91 -2.69
CA THR A 236 19.60 -14.30 -3.61
C THR A 236 19.25 -14.00 -5.07
N ASP A 237 18.00 -14.25 -5.47
CA ASP A 237 17.52 -13.97 -6.83
C ASP A 237 17.39 -12.46 -7.10
N ILE A 238 17.00 -11.67 -6.10
CA ILE A 238 17.03 -10.19 -6.14
C ILE A 238 18.47 -9.72 -6.31
N GLU A 239 19.39 -10.19 -5.47
CA GLU A 239 20.79 -9.80 -5.50
C GLU A 239 21.41 -10.03 -6.88
N THR A 240 21.22 -11.24 -7.41
CA THR A 240 21.74 -11.65 -8.71
C THR A 240 21.11 -10.85 -9.85
N SER A 241 19.81 -10.56 -9.78
CA SER A 241 19.08 -9.92 -10.88
C SER A 241 19.15 -8.40 -10.87
N ALA A 242 19.23 -7.80 -9.68
CA ALA A 242 19.34 -6.37 -9.48
C ALA A 242 20.79 -5.90 -9.37
N GLU A 243 21.76 -6.80 -9.23
CA GLU A 243 23.18 -6.47 -9.04
C GLU A 243 23.37 -5.50 -7.85
N VAL A 244 22.73 -5.82 -6.73
CA VAL A 244 22.84 -5.11 -5.45
C VAL A 244 22.83 -6.12 -4.32
N GLU A 245 23.87 -6.09 -3.49
CA GLU A 245 24.01 -6.96 -2.32
C GLU A 245 22.90 -6.70 -1.30
N ILE A 246 22.24 -7.77 -0.84
CA ILE A 246 21.19 -7.69 0.18
C ILE A 246 21.79 -7.26 1.51
N LYS A 247 23.03 -7.70 1.82
CA LYS A 247 23.81 -7.22 2.96
C LYS A 247 23.85 -5.69 2.99
N PHE A 248 24.32 -5.08 1.91
CA PHE A 248 24.42 -3.62 1.80
C PHE A 248 23.06 -2.93 1.98
N LEU A 249 21.99 -3.48 1.41
CA LEU A 249 20.66 -2.90 1.55
C LEU A 249 20.12 -3.00 2.99
N LEU A 250 20.32 -4.14 3.65
CA LEU A 250 19.88 -4.36 5.03
C LEU A 250 20.63 -3.43 5.99
N GLU A 251 21.95 -3.32 5.87
CA GLU A 251 22.76 -2.41 6.69
C GLU A 251 22.31 -0.96 6.51
N ARG A 252 22.15 -0.52 5.26
CA ARG A 252 21.76 0.86 4.93
C ARG A 252 20.35 1.23 5.38
N THR A 253 19.45 0.25 5.47
CA THR A 253 18.02 0.48 5.78
C THR A 253 17.62 -0.06 7.14
N PHE A 254 18.58 -0.52 7.95
CA PHE A 254 18.33 -1.18 9.23
C PHE A 254 17.46 -0.34 10.17
N GLN A 255 17.67 0.98 10.20
CA GLN A 255 16.90 1.94 10.99
C GLN A 255 15.40 1.97 10.65
N PHE A 256 15.01 1.51 9.45
CA PHE A 256 13.60 1.38 9.04
C PHE A 256 13.11 -0.06 9.14
N VAL A 257 13.99 -1.04 8.92
CA VAL A 257 13.67 -2.47 8.99
C VAL A 257 13.37 -2.88 10.43
N TYR A 258 14.21 -2.52 11.39
CA TYR A 258 14.06 -2.95 12.78
C TYR A 258 12.74 -2.48 13.41
N PRO A 259 12.38 -1.17 13.41
CA PRO A 259 11.16 -0.70 14.06
C PRO A 259 9.91 -1.36 13.46
N GLN A 260 9.87 -1.46 12.13
CA GLN A 260 8.73 -2.04 11.43
C GLN A 260 8.56 -3.52 11.78
N ILE A 261 9.64 -4.31 11.82
CA ILE A 261 9.56 -5.74 12.17
C ILE A 261 9.16 -5.89 13.64
N TYR A 262 9.76 -5.11 14.54
CA TYR A 262 9.47 -5.20 15.97
C TYR A 262 7.99 -4.93 16.28
N VAL A 263 7.44 -3.90 15.63
CA VAL A 263 6.06 -3.46 15.86
C VAL A 263 5.05 -4.33 15.11
N ALA A 264 5.32 -4.69 13.87
CA ALA A 264 4.34 -5.37 13.02
C ALA A 264 4.32 -6.89 13.17
N GLU A 265 5.41 -7.50 13.64
CA GLU A 265 5.57 -8.95 13.69
C GLU A 265 5.58 -9.47 15.13
N GLU A 266 5.08 -10.70 15.30
CA GLU A 266 5.09 -11.44 16.56
C GLU A 266 6.22 -12.49 16.55
N GLU A 267 6.53 -13.05 17.72
CA GLU A 267 7.30 -14.29 17.78
C GLU A 267 6.54 -15.45 17.13
N PRO A 268 7.22 -16.39 16.43
CA PRO A 268 8.67 -16.50 16.23
C PRO A 268 9.21 -15.75 14.99
N VAL A 269 8.34 -15.11 14.20
CA VAL A 269 8.73 -14.49 12.92
C VAL A 269 9.73 -13.37 13.12
N ARG A 270 9.53 -12.56 14.17
CA ARG A 270 10.45 -11.47 14.52
C ARG A 270 11.86 -11.97 14.79
N SER A 271 12.03 -12.98 15.65
CA SER A 271 13.35 -13.60 15.90
C SER A 271 14.01 -14.11 14.63
N LEU A 272 13.28 -14.85 13.79
CA LEU A 272 13.81 -15.35 12.51
C LEU A 272 14.23 -14.23 11.55
N CYS A 273 13.52 -13.09 11.56
CA CYS A 273 13.92 -11.94 10.77
C CYS A 273 15.24 -11.34 11.27
N PHE A 274 15.40 -11.20 12.59
CA PHE A 274 16.63 -10.67 13.17
C PHE A 274 17.82 -11.61 12.99
N GLU A 275 17.64 -12.91 13.20
CA GLU A 275 18.66 -13.93 12.92
C GLU A 275 19.12 -13.87 11.46
N TYR A 276 18.19 -13.70 10.52
CA TYR A 276 18.51 -13.53 9.10
C TYR A 276 19.34 -12.26 8.86
N ILE A 277 18.99 -11.14 9.49
CA ILE A 277 19.73 -9.88 9.37
C ILE A 277 21.14 -10.06 9.92
N GLU A 278 21.31 -10.63 11.11
CA GLU A 278 22.62 -10.84 11.74
C GLU A 278 23.52 -11.73 10.87
N THR A 279 22.97 -12.86 10.39
CA THR A 279 23.69 -13.79 9.53
C THR A 279 24.11 -13.14 8.21
N THR A 280 23.23 -12.35 7.59
CA THR A 280 23.48 -11.73 6.28
C THR A 280 24.44 -10.54 6.37
N THR A 281 24.34 -9.75 7.44
CA THR A 281 25.21 -8.57 7.65
C THR A 281 26.55 -8.94 8.31
N CYS A 282 26.65 -10.13 8.90
CA CYS A 282 27.77 -10.55 9.74
C CYS A 282 28.01 -9.58 10.91
N SER A 283 26.94 -8.95 11.40
CA SER A 283 26.95 -8.01 12.53
C SER A 283 25.91 -8.48 13.54
N CYS A 284 26.20 -8.40 14.84
CA CYS A 284 25.18 -8.71 15.83
C CYS A 284 24.15 -7.58 15.92
N LEU A 285 22.94 -7.92 16.37
CA LEU A 285 21.82 -6.99 16.43
C LEU A 285 22.14 -5.81 17.36
N TYR A 286 22.89 -6.06 18.44
CA TYR A 286 23.38 -5.02 19.36
C TYR A 286 24.21 -3.95 18.62
N ASP A 287 25.22 -4.35 17.85
CA ASP A 287 26.08 -3.42 17.11
C ASP A 287 25.28 -2.61 16.08
N LEU A 288 24.36 -3.27 15.37
CA LEU A 288 23.48 -2.62 14.40
C LEU A 288 22.55 -1.59 15.06
N ARG A 289 22.01 -1.91 16.25
CA ARG A 289 21.17 -0.99 17.03
C ARG A 289 21.97 0.18 17.56
N LEU A 290 23.15 -0.06 18.13
CA LEU A 290 24.02 0.99 18.66
C LEU A 290 24.44 1.97 17.55
N ALA A 291 24.82 1.46 16.38
CA ALA A 291 25.18 2.27 15.21
C ALA A 291 24.02 3.15 14.69
N ASN A 292 22.77 2.73 14.91
CA ASN A 292 21.57 3.41 14.41
C ASN A 292 20.68 4.00 15.51
N PHE A 293 21.16 4.07 16.76
CA PHE A 293 20.35 4.28 17.97
C PHE A 293 19.37 5.47 17.85
N LYS A 294 19.87 6.66 17.51
CA LYS A 294 19.05 7.87 17.38
C LYS A 294 17.99 7.76 16.30
N MET A 295 18.33 7.13 15.17
CA MET A 295 17.37 6.96 14.06
C MET A 295 16.30 5.93 14.44
N LEU A 296 16.68 4.83 15.08
CA LEU A 296 15.75 3.80 15.58
C LEU A 296 14.76 4.38 16.58
N HIS A 297 15.26 5.15 17.55
CA HIS A 297 14.43 5.83 18.53
C HIS A 297 13.36 6.71 17.86
N ASN A 298 13.77 7.54 16.90
CA ASN A 298 12.85 8.43 16.19
C ASN A 298 11.83 7.66 15.34
N GLU A 299 12.26 6.64 14.59
CA GLU A 299 11.36 5.82 13.77
C GLU A 299 10.36 5.04 14.63
N LEU A 300 10.78 4.47 15.76
CA LEU A 300 9.87 3.80 16.70
C LEU A 300 8.76 4.73 17.20
N LEU A 301 9.09 5.98 17.53
CA LEU A 301 8.10 6.96 17.98
C LEU A 301 7.07 7.32 16.91
N LEU A 302 7.40 7.21 15.61
CA LEU A 302 6.41 7.39 14.54
C LEU A 302 5.30 6.34 14.57
N HIS A 303 5.54 5.18 15.19
CA HIS A 303 4.56 4.11 15.33
C HIS A 303 3.75 4.19 16.63
N TYR A 304 4.08 5.10 17.56
CA TYR A 304 3.48 5.15 18.90
C TYR A 304 1.96 5.34 18.87
N GLY A 305 1.45 6.15 17.94
CA GLY A 305 0.01 6.41 17.82
C GLY A 305 -0.83 5.17 17.44
N CYS A 306 -0.21 4.15 16.84
CA CYS A 306 -0.90 2.92 16.44
C CYS A 306 -0.57 1.73 17.36
N TYR A 307 0.63 1.69 17.93
CA TYR A 307 1.14 0.54 18.69
C TYR A 307 1.93 0.97 19.94
N PRO A 308 1.30 1.68 20.89
CA PRO A 308 2.01 2.31 22.00
C PRO A 308 2.77 1.30 22.87
N GLU A 309 2.16 0.16 23.20
CA GLU A 309 2.77 -0.87 24.05
C GLU A 309 4.03 -1.46 23.40
N LYS A 310 3.94 -1.89 22.14
CA LYS A 310 5.07 -2.45 21.40
C LYS A 310 6.20 -1.45 21.21
N VAL A 311 5.87 -0.18 20.99
CA VAL A 311 6.86 0.89 20.86
C VAL A 311 7.58 1.12 22.18
N ILE A 312 6.86 1.17 23.30
CA ILE A 312 7.47 1.31 24.63
C ILE A 312 8.39 0.12 24.91
N ASP A 313 7.96 -1.10 24.61
CA ASP A 313 8.78 -2.30 24.83
C ASP A 313 10.04 -2.30 23.95
N ALA A 314 9.92 -1.91 22.68
CA ALA A 314 11.06 -1.74 21.79
C ALA A 314 12.04 -0.67 22.27
N LEU A 315 11.53 0.46 22.79
CA LEU A 315 12.35 1.54 23.33
C LEU A 315 13.05 1.12 24.62
N LYS A 316 12.40 0.35 25.49
CA LYS A 316 13.05 -0.24 26.68
C LYS A 316 14.19 -1.17 26.28
N GLU A 317 13.99 -2.01 25.26
CA GLU A 317 15.03 -2.88 24.75
C GLU A 317 16.19 -2.07 24.16
N LEU A 318 15.89 -1.08 23.32
CA LEU A 318 16.90 -0.20 22.74
C LEU A 318 17.69 0.54 23.82
N ALA A 319 17.02 1.04 24.85
CA ALA A 319 17.67 1.78 25.91
C ALA A 319 18.64 0.94 26.76
N ARG A 320 18.41 -0.37 26.90
CA ARG A 320 19.38 -1.28 27.54
C ARG A 320 20.72 -1.34 26.80
N ASP A 321 20.72 -0.98 25.51
CA ASP A 321 21.92 -0.98 24.70
C ASP A 321 22.71 0.34 24.78
N ASP A 322 22.15 1.40 25.38
CA ASP A 322 22.83 2.67 25.56
C ASP A 322 23.81 2.57 26.76
N PRO A 323 25.13 2.74 26.52
CA PRO A 323 26.14 2.64 27.57
C PRO A 323 25.99 3.69 28.68
N ASN A 324 25.20 4.76 28.47
CA ASN A 324 24.92 5.81 29.44
C ASN A 324 23.48 5.71 30.02
N TYR A 325 22.73 4.65 29.73
CA TYR A 325 21.35 4.53 30.20
C TYR A 325 21.29 4.06 31.65
N GLU A 326 21.28 5.04 32.56
CA GLU A 326 20.89 4.83 33.95
C GLU A 326 19.36 4.82 34.02
N ILE A 327 18.74 3.67 34.32
CA ILE A 327 17.33 3.63 34.73
C ILE A 327 17.29 4.19 36.15
N PRO A 328 16.66 5.35 36.42
CA PRO A 328 16.35 5.72 37.79
C PRO A 328 15.41 4.64 38.31
N ASN A 329 15.80 3.95 39.38
CA ASN A 329 14.98 2.89 40.00
C ASN A 329 13.62 3.40 40.53
N GLU A 330 13.40 4.72 40.49
CA GLU A 330 12.17 5.38 40.90
C GLU A 330 11.42 5.95 39.68
N PRO A 331 10.09 5.78 39.60
CA PRO A 331 9.30 6.45 38.58
C PRO A 331 9.49 7.96 38.70
N MET A 332 9.68 8.64 37.57
CA MET A 332 9.79 10.10 37.52
C MET A 332 8.65 10.75 38.32
N THR A 333 9.01 11.60 39.27
CA THR A 333 8.03 12.31 40.08
C THR A 333 7.35 13.38 39.22
N SER A 334 6.17 13.85 39.64
CA SER A 334 5.48 14.95 38.99
C SER A 334 6.36 16.22 38.88
N GLN A 335 7.31 16.40 39.80
CA GLN A 335 8.25 17.52 39.78
C GLN A 335 9.33 17.37 38.69
N ASP A 336 9.76 16.16 38.37
CA ASP A 336 10.72 15.89 37.29
C ASP A 336 10.09 16.16 35.92
N ILE A 337 8.83 15.75 35.74
CA ILE A 337 8.05 16.03 34.53
C ILE A 337 7.88 17.54 34.35
N VAL A 338 7.48 18.25 35.41
CA VAL A 338 7.33 19.71 35.37
C VAL A 338 8.65 20.39 35.04
N SER A 339 9.77 19.95 35.61
CA SER A 339 11.10 20.53 35.36
C SER A 339 11.55 20.32 33.91
N ILE A 340 11.32 19.14 33.34
CA ILE A 340 11.66 18.85 31.93
C ILE A 340 10.78 19.65 30.98
N VAL A 341 9.47 19.70 31.23
CA VAL A 341 8.54 20.50 30.41
C VAL A 341 8.88 21.99 30.50
N PHE A 342 9.21 22.48 31.70
CA PHE A 342 9.63 23.87 31.90
C PHE A 342 10.94 24.17 31.15
N ASN A 343 11.93 23.27 31.19
CA ASN A 343 13.18 23.43 30.45
C ASN A 343 13.00 23.37 28.92
N LEU A 344 12.12 22.50 28.41
CA LEU A 344 11.79 22.42 26.99
C LEU A 344 11.05 23.67 26.50
N LEU A 345 10.19 24.27 27.34
CA LEU A 345 9.47 25.51 27.04
C LEU A 345 10.31 26.77 27.28
N SER A 346 11.40 26.67 28.04
CA SER A 346 12.31 27.77 28.34
C SER A 346 13.50 27.87 27.38
N CYS A 347 13.65 26.92 26.45
CA CYS A 347 14.61 27.05 25.36
C CYS A 347 14.18 28.21 24.44
N PRO A 348 14.96 29.30 24.33
CA PRO A 348 14.65 30.35 23.38
C PRO A 348 14.82 29.75 21.98
N PHE A 349 13.78 29.86 21.15
CA PHE A 349 13.89 29.67 19.71
C PHE A 349 15.11 30.47 19.21
N ARG A 350 16.24 29.79 18.98
CA ARG A 350 17.34 30.34 18.21
C ARG A 350 16.93 30.19 16.75
N SER A 351 16.57 31.34 16.20
CA SER A 351 16.44 31.73 14.78
C SER A 351 17.21 30.87 13.79
#